data_AF-A0A2E2IVI3-F1
#
_entry.id   AF-A0A2E2IVI3-F1
#
_cell.length_a   1.000
_cell.length_b   1.000
_cell.length_c   1.000
_cell.angle_alpha   90.00
_cell.angle_beta   90.00
_cell.angle_gamma   90.00
#
_symmetry.space_group_name_H-M   'P 1'
#
loop_
_entity.id
_entity.type
_entity.pdbx_description
1 polymer ?
#
loop_
_entity_poly.entity_id
_entity_poly.type
_entity_poly.pdbx_seq_one_letter_code
_entity_poly.pdbx_strand_id
1 'polypeptide(L)'
;MKRIALAAAIPALFALTACNSEQDDVMEAEAEVLDAEAGVTEAEADLAEEKADVAEEMGDDAAAAGLEADADALEAEAETQEDTADGM
;
A
#
# COMPACT_ATOMS: atom_id res chain seq x y z
N MET A 1 -34.21 14.15 47.85
CA MET A 1 -32.80 14.32 47.41
C MET A 1 -32.27 12.98 46.92
N LYS A 2 -32.23 12.73 45.60
CA LYS A 2 -31.77 11.45 45.01
C LYS A 2 -31.59 11.55 43.49
N ARG A 3 -30.91 12.58 42.97
CA ARG A 3 -30.67 12.74 41.51
C ARG A 3 -29.40 13.53 41.20
N ILE A 4 -28.27 13.24 41.84
CA ILE A 4 -26.98 13.89 41.46
C ILE A 4 -25.81 12.92 41.70
N ALA A 5 -25.85 11.74 41.09
CA ALA A 5 -24.74 10.78 41.18
C ALA A 5 -24.43 10.08 39.84
N LEU A 6 -24.75 10.73 38.71
CA LEU A 6 -24.61 10.12 37.37
C LEU A 6 -24.02 11.09 36.35
N ALA A 7 -23.14 11.99 36.79
CA ALA A 7 -22.48 13.00 35.93
C ALA A 7 -20.95 12.87 35.90
N ALA A 8 -20.36 11.93 36.65
CA ALA A 8 -18.91 11.77 36.74
C ALA A 8 -18.33 10.68 35.82
N ALA A 9 -19.17 9.91 35.12
CA ALA A 9 -18.72 8.85 34.21
C ALA A 9 -18.64 9.28 32.74
N ILE A 10 -19.16 10.47 32.40
CA ILE A 10 -19.19 11.00 31.03
C ILE A 10 -17.78 11.35 30.49
N PRO A 11 -16.84 11.92 31.29
CA PRO A 11 -15.52 12.26 30.76
C PRO A 11 -14.68 11.04 30.33
N ALA A 12 -14.93 9.87 30.92
CA ALA A 12 -14.21 8.64 30.59
C ALA A 12 -14.61 8.05 29.22
N LEU A 13 -15.82 8.35 28.72
CA LEU A 13 -16.28 7.92 27.40
C LEU A 13 -15.66 8.75 26.26
N PHE A 14 -15.29 10.01 26.52
CA PHE A 14 -14.61 10.87 25.53
C PHE A 14 -13.09 10.64 25.46
N ALA A 15 -12.49 10.02 26.48
CA ALA A 15 -11.07 9.66 26.45
C ALA A 15 -10.78 8.45 25.54
N LEU A 16 -11.76 7.56 25.32
CA LEU A 16 -11.63 6.42 24.43
C LEU A 16 -11.69 6.80 22.95
N THR A 17 -12.40 7.89 22.59
CA THR A 17 -12.52 8.32 21.18
C THR A 17 -11.29 9.07 20.67
N ALA A 18 -10.50 9.68 21.55
CA ALA A 18 -9.25 10.35 21.18
C ALA A 18 -8.06 9.37 21.03
N CYS A 19 -8.14 8.19 21.65
CA CYS A 19 -7.11 7.16 21.53
C CYS A 19 -7.24 6.34 20.23
N ASN A 20 -8.35 6.48 19.50
CA ASN A 20 -8.62 5.76 18.25
C ASN A 20 -8.16 6.57 17.02
N SER A 21 -8.06 7.89 17.12
CA SER A 21 -7.60 8.76 16.02
C SER A 21 -6.11 8.62 15.76
N GLU A 22 -5.29 8.43 16.80
CA GLU A 22 -3.83 8.23 16.62
C GLU A 22 -3.51 6.88 15.95
N GLN A 23 -4.39 5.88 16.08
CA GLN A 23 -4.25 4.60 15.38
C GLN A 23 -4.71 4.69 13.93
N ASP A 24 -5.81 5.41 13.66
CA ASP A 24 -6.24 5.74 12.29
C ASP A 24 -5.12 6.49 11.55
N ASP A 25 -4.55 7.53 12.16
CA ASP A 25 -3.49 8.34 11.54
C ASP A 25 -2.23 7.51 11.21
N VAL A 26 -1.90 6.51 12.04
CA VAL A 26 -0.77 5.60 11.78
C VAL A 26 -1.11 4.62 10.65
N MET A 27 -2.32 4.10 10.63
CA MET A 27 -2.78 3.18 9.58
C MET A 27 -2.84 3.88 8.22
N GLU A 28 -3.35 5.12 8.17
CA GLU A 28 -3.36 5.96 6.96
C GLU A 28 -1.92 6.23 6.48
N ALA A 29 -1.00 6.56 7.39
CA ALA A 29 0.40 6.76 7.04
C ALA A 29 1.10 5.47 6.55
N GLU A 30 0.76 4.31 7.12
CA GLU A 30 1.26 3.01 6.65
C GLU A 30 0.72 2.68 5.25
N ALA A 31 -0.56 2.97 4.99
CA ALA A 31 -1.18 2.80 3.68
C ALA A 31 -0.52 3.71 2.62
N GLU A 32 -0.29 4.99 2.93
CA GLU A 32 0.40 5.92 2.02
C GLU A 32 1.84 5.48 1.68
N VAL A 33 2.55 4.88 2.64
CA VAL A 33 3.90 4.34 2.39
C VAL A 33 3.81 3.13 1.47
N LEU A 34 2.86 2.23 1.71
CA LEU A 34 2.69 1.03 0.89
C LEU A 34 2.26 1.37 -0.55
N ASP A 35 1.38 2.35 -0.73
CA ASP A 35 1.01 2.88 -2.05
C ASP A 35 2.22 3.47 -2.79
N ALA A 36 3.07 4.22 -2.08
CA ALA A 36 4.31 4.72 -2.66
C ALA A 36 5.30 3.61 -3.03
N GLU A 37 5.36 2.52 -2.26
CA GLU A 37 6.15 1.32 -2.60
C GLU A 37 5.59 0.64 -3.86
N ALA A 38 4.27 0.53 -3.98
CA ALA A 38 3.60 -0.03 -5.16
C ALA A 38 4.01 0.72 -6.44
N GLY A 39 3.98 2.06 -6.40
CA GLY A 39 4.42 2.89 -7.52
C GLY A 39 5.91 2.76 -7.87
N VAL A 40 6.78 2.41 -6.90
CA VAL A 40 8.18 2.07 -7.20
C VAL A 40 8.27 0.73 -7.89
N THR A 41 7.52 -0.27 -7.43
CA THR A 41 7.46 -1.60 -8.06
C THR A 41 6.93 -1.53 -9.49
N GLU A 42 5.89 -0.72 -9.76
CA GLU A 42 5.38 -0.46 -11.12
C GLU A 42 6.48 0.13 -12.03
N ALA A 43 7.23 1.13 -11.53
CA ALA A 43 8.35 1.70 -12.28
C ALA A 43 9.50 0.70 -12.53
N GLU A 44 9.67 -0.31 -11.67
CA GLU A 44 10.61 -1.41 -11.91
C GLU A 44 10.10 -2.38 -12.99
N ALA A 45 8.79 -2.61 -13.06
CA ALA A 45 8.15 -3.38 -14.11
C ALA A 45 8.33 -2.71 -15.47
N ASP A 46 8.02 -1.41 -15.58
CA ASP A 46 8.24 -0.59 -16.79
C ASP A 46 9.69 -0.72 -17.28
N LEU A 47 10.66 -0.65 -16.35
CA LEU A 47 12.08 -0.78 -16.68
C LEU A 47 12.44 -2.19 -17.17
N ALA A 48 11.77 -3.23 -16.68
CA ALA A 48 11.96 -4.59 -17.15
C ALA A 48 11.40 -4.76 -18.58
N GLU A 49 10.22 -4.20 -18.87
CA GLU A 49 9.65 -4.16 -20.23
C GLU A 49 10.56 -3.42 -21.21
N GLU A 50 11.06 -2.22 -20.86
CA GLU A 50 11.97 -1.47 -21.72
C GLU A 50 13.26 -2.26 -22.03
N LYS A 51 13.75 -3.07 -21.07
CA LYS A 51 14.89 -3.95 -21.31
C LYS A 51 14.52 -5.14 -22.19
N ALA A 52 13.30 -5.67 -22.07
CA ALA A 52 12.81 -6.75 -22.91
C ALA A 52 12.77 -6.30 -24.39
N ASP A 53 12.22 -5.10 -24.65
CA ASP A 53 12.22 -4.47 -25.98
C ASP A 53 13.62 -4.36 -26.58
N VAL A 54 14.60 -3.92 -25.76
CA VAL A 54 16.00 -3.85 -26.18
C VAL A 54 16.57 -5.24 -26.49
N ALA A 55 16.22 -6.26 -25.70
CA ALA A 55 16.66 -7.63 -25.94
C ALA A 55 16.06 -8.21 -27.23
N GLU A 56 14.78 -7.94 -27.52
CA GLU A 56 14.15 -8.32 -28.80
C GLU A 56 14.84 -7.64 -29.98
N GLU A 57 15.14 -6.33 -29.90
CA GLU A 57 15.83 -5.61 -30.98
C GLU A 57 17.23 -6.17 -31.23
N MET A 58 17.88 -6.69 -30.19
CA MET A 58 19.16 -7.39 -30.27
C MET A 58 19.05 -8.85 -30.76
N GLY A 59 17.83 -9.39 -30.91
CA GLY A 59 17.56 -10.76 -31.32
C GLY A 59 17.81 -11.81 -30.23
N ASP A 60 17.75 -11.41 -28.96
CA ASP A 60 17.84 -12.30 -27.80
C ASP A 60 16.45 -12.57 -27.21
N ASP A 61 15.63 -13.33 -27.97
CA ASP A 61 14.25 -13.66 -27.61
C ASP A 61 14.12 -14.36 -26.25
N ALA A 62 15.17 -15.09 -25.82
CA ALA A 62 15.16 -15.77 -24.53
C ALA A 62 15.34 -14.80 -23.36
N ALA A 63 16.19 -13.78 -23.53
CA ALA A 63 16.33 -12.71 -22.55
C ALA A 63 15.08 -11.83 -22.51
N ALA A 64 14.50 -11.49 -23.67
CA ALA A 64 13.27 -10.71 -23.76
C ALA A 64 12.11 -11.39 -23.00
N ALA A 65 11.82 -12.66 -23.30
CA ALA A 65 10.76 -13.41 -22.63
C ALA A 65 10.97 -13.55 -21.11
N GLY A 66 12.22 -13.57 -20.64
CA GLY A 66 12.53 -13.58 -19.22
C GLY A 66 12.23 -12.24 -18.56
N LEU A 67 12.57 -11.13 -19.22
CA LEU A 67 12.33 -9.77 -18.74
C LEU A 67 10.85 -9.41 -18.77
N GLU A 68 10.09 -9.84 -19.78
CA GLU A 68 8.63 -9.71 -19.80
C GLU A 68 7.98 -10.46 -18.63
N ALA A 69 8.41 -11.69 -18.35
CA ALA A 69 7.88 -12.46 -17.23
C ALA A 69 8.24 -11.84 -15.87
N ASP A 70 9.41 -11.21 -15.76
CA ASP A 70 9.81 -10.46 -14.57
C ASP A 70 8.95 -9.17 -14.43
N ALA A 71 8.64 -8.48 -15.53
CA ALA A 71 7.75 -7.32 -15.54
C ALA A 71 6.33 -7.70 -15.08
N ASP A 72 5.72 -8.73 -15.66
CA ASP A 72 4.40 -9.25 -15.28
C ASP A 72 4.33 -9.59 -13.77
N ALA A 73 5.42 -10.14 -13.22
CA ALA A 73 5.50 -10.48 -11.81
C ALA A 73 5.56 -9.24 -10.91
N LEU A 74 6.30 -8.21 -11.33
CA LEU A 74 6.38 -6.93 -10.62
C LEU A 74 5.06 -6.16 -10.69
N GLU A 75 4.37 -6.14 -11.83
CA GLU A 75 3.04 -5.53 -11.94
C GLU A 75 2.03 -6.19 -10.98
N ALA A 76 1.99 -7.53 -10.94
CA ALA A 76 1.11 -8.25 -10.03
C ALA A 76 1.45 -8.00 -8.55
N GLU A 77 2.73 -7.78 -8.24
CA GLU A 77 3.18 -7.40 -6.91
C GLU A 77 2.74 -5.97 -6.55
N ALA A 78 2.89 -5.01 -7.46
CA ALA A 78 2.42 -3.64 -7.29
C ALA A 78 0.90 -3.58 -7.07
N GLU A 79 0.11 -4.30 -7.89
CA GLU A 79 -1.35 -4.39 -7.73
C GLU A 79 -1.73 -4.95 -6.35
N THR A 80 -1.00 -5.95 -5.86
CA THR A 80 -1.23 -6.51 -4.52
C THR A 80 -0.92 -5.51 -3.40
N GLN A 81 0.11 -4.67 -3.58
CA GLN A 81 0.46 -3.62 -2.62
C GLN A 81 -0.59 -2.51 -2.60
N GLU A 82 -1.05 -2.06 -3.78
CA GLU A 82 -2.12 -1.05 -3.91
C GLU A 82 -3.44 -1.56 -3.30
N ASP A 83 -3.86 -2.78 -3.64
CA ASP A 83 -5.05 -3.42 -3.05
C ASP A 83 -4.97 -3.52 -1.52
N THR A 84 -3.76 -3.73 -0.99
CA THR A 84 -3.54 -3.79 0.45
C THR A 84 -3.62 -2.40 1.07
N ALA A 85 -3.02 -1.37 0.45
CA ALA A 85 -3.08 0.00 0.91
C ALA A 85 -4.53 0.54 0.92
N ASP A 86 -5.30 0.28 -0.14
CA ASP A 86 -6.72 0.66 -0.26
C ASP A 86 -7.62 -0.07 0.76
N GLY A 87 -7.17 -1.23 1.24
CA GLY A 87 -7.89 -2.06 2.21
C GLY A 87 -7.63 -1.72 3.68
N MET A 88 -6.65 -0.86 3.97
CA MET A 88 -6.29 -0.40 5.32
C MET A 88 -7.07 0.86 5.70
#